data_AF-A0A085BA68-F1
#
_entry.id   AF-A0A085BA68-F1
#
_cell.length_a   1.000
_cell.length_b   1.000
_cell.length_c   1.000
_cell.angle_alpha   90.00
_cell.angle_beta   90.00
_cell.angle_gamma   90.00
#
_symmetry.space_group_name_H-M   'P 1'
#
loop_
_entity.id
_entity.type
_entity.pdbx_description
1 polymer ?
#
loop_
_entity_poly.entity_id
_entity_poly.type
_entity_poly.pdbx_seq_one_letter_code
_entity_poly.pdbx_strand_id
1 'polypeptide(L)' 'MVIAIISADKAHELKGKVFENEILYNPNQLEDGRWFISLPEAQYLNASDIVELFDFVRVDDESEI' A
#
# COMPACT_ATOMS: atom_id res chain seq x y z
N MET A 1 -8.17 -8.63 -1.73
CA MET A 1 -7.78 -7.70 -0.65
C MET A 1 -7.44 -6.38 -1.31
N VAL A 2 -8.18 -5.32 -1.01
CA VAL A 2 -7.95 -4.04 -1.69
C VAL A 2 -6.71 -3.34 -1.12
N ILE A 3 -5.83 -2.89 -2.01
CA ILE A 3 -4.63 -2.10 -1.72
C ILE A 3 -4.72 -0.74 -2.43
N ALA A 4 -4.01 0.25 -1.92
CA ALA A 4 -3.89 1.56 -2.57
C ALA A 4 -2.52 1.68 -3.22
N ILE A 5 -2.48 1.94 -4.53
CA ILE A 5 -1.27 2.25 -5.27
C ILE A 5 -0.89 3.70 -5.00
N ILE A 6 0.36 3.93 -4.64
CA ILE A 6 0.93 5.25 -4.35
C ILE A 6 2.16 5.50 -5.23
N SER A 7 2.56 6.76 -5.36
CA SER A 7 3.79 7.10 -6.08
C SER A 7 5.04 6.61 -5.35
N ALA A 8 6.13 6.40 -6.08
CA ALA A 8 7.42 6.03 -5.49
C ALA A 8 7.93 7.11 -4.51
N ASP A 9 7.77 8.39 -4.85
CA ASP A 9 8.14 9.51 -3.98
C ASP A 9 7.38 9.44 -2.65
N LYS A 10 6.07 9.15 -2.69
CA LYS A 10 5.26 9.01 -1.48
C LYS A 10 5.66 7.78 -0.69
N ALA A 11 5.91 6.65 -1.34
CA ALA A 11 6.38 5.44 -0.67
C ALA A 11 7.71 5.68 0.07
N HIS A 12 8.66 6.39 -0.55
CA HIS A 12 9.91 6.76 0.10
C HIS A 12 9.71 7.75 1.25
N GLU A 13 8.77 8.69 1.12
CA GLU A 13 8.41 9.60 2.21
C GLU A 13 7.83 8.85 3.42
N LEU A 14 6.98 7.85 3.17
CA LEU A 14 6.26 7.11 4.21
C LEU A 14 7.12 6.02 4.87
N LYS A 15 8.12 5.48 4.18
CA LYS A 15 8.93 4.35 4.66
C LYS A 15 9.61 4.67 5.98
N GLY A 16 9.21 3.97 7.04
CA GLY A 16 9.77 4.13 8.39
C GLY A 16 9.27 5.36 9.15
N LYS A 17 8.24 6.05 8.64
CA LYS A 17 7.58 7.12 9.38
C LYS A 17 6.37 6.59 10.14
N VAL A 18 6.24 7.08 11.38
CA VAL A 18 5.02 6.96 12.18
C VAL A 18 4.38 8.35 12.16
N PHE A 19 3.16 8.45 11.64
CA PHE A 19 2.41 9.72 11.62
C PHE A 19 1.58 9.90 12.91
N GLU A 20 0.99 11.09 13.08
CA GLU A 20 0.34 11.62 14.30
C GLU A 20 -0.74 10.76 14.99
N ASN A 21 -1.02 9.54 14.51
CA ASN A 21 -1.98 8.61 15.10
C ASN A 21 -1.37 7.23 15.42
N GLU A 22 -0.04 7.15 15.62
CA GLU A 22 0.70 5.89 15.87
C GLU A 22 0.58 4.88 14.71
N ILE A 23 0.29 5.38 13.51
CA ILE A 23 0.11 4.54 12.33
C ILE A 23 1.45 4.29 11.68
N LEU A 24 1.83 3.02 11.68
CA LEU A 24 3.01 2.55 10.99
C LEU A 24 2.66 2.35 9.51
N TYR A 25 3.17 3.22 8.66
CA TYR A 25 3.11 3.00 7.23
C TYR A 25 4.15 1.96 6.82
N ASN A 26 3.71 0.96 6.09
CA ASN A 26 4.53 -0.09 5.51
C ASN A 26 4.32 -0.13 3.98
N PRO A 27 4.85 0.85 3.24
CA PRO A 27 4.81 0.83 1.79
C PRO A 27 5.64 -0.35 1.26
N ASN A 28 5.01 -1.18 0.44
CA ASN A 28 5.61 -2.32 -0.22
C ASN A 28 5.65 -2.11 -1.74
N GLN A 29 6.57 -2.79 -2.41
CA GLN A 29 6.72 -2.72 -3.85
C GLN A 29 6.20 -4.01 -4.49
N LEU A 30 5.35 -3.88 -5.51
CA LEU A 30 4.93 -4.98 -6.38
C LEU A 30 6.07 -5.39 -7.32
N GLU A 31 5.98 -6.59 -7.90
CA GLU A 31 6.98 -7.10 -8.85
C GLU A 31 7.09 -6.24 -10.12
N ASP A 32 6.02 -5.54 -10.49
CA ASP A 32 5.99 -4.60 -11.62
C ASP A 32 6.59 -3.22 -11.30
N GLY A 33 7.09 -3.03 -10.07
CA GLY A 33 7.74 -1.81 -9.60
C GLY A 33 6.80 -0.76 -9.01
N ARG A 34 5.47 -0.94 -9.06
CA ARG A 34 4.51 -0.04 -8.40
C ARG A 34 4.57 -0.18 -6.89
N TRP A 35 4.32 0.93 -6.19
CA TRP A 35 4.29 0.95 -4.73
C TRP A 35 2.86 0.92 -4.22
N PHE A 36 2.64 0.21 -3.11
CA PHE A 36 1.33 0.11 -2.49
C PHE A 36 1.39 0.11 -0.97
N ILE A 37 0.26 0.47 -0.37
CA ILE A 37 -0.02 0.35 1.07
C ILE A 37 -1.38 -0.32 1.25
N SER A 38 -1.68 -0.76 2.47
CA SER A 38 -3.01 -1.28 2.79
C SER A 38 -4.06 -0.16 2.78
N LEU A 39 -5.32 -0.54 2.55
CA LEU A 39 -6.43 0.41 2.56
C LEU A 39 -6.59 1.16 3.90
N PRO A 40 -6.43 0.52 5.09
CA PRO A 40 -6.42 1.23 6.36
C PRO A 40 -5.31 2.27 6.50
N GLU A 41 -4.15 2.10 5.85
CA GLU A 41 -3.12 3.14 5.82
C GLU A 41 -3.52 4.27 4.87
N ALA A 42 -4.10 3.93 3.72
CA ALA A 42 -4.51 4.89 2.70
C ALA A 42 -5.59 5.87 3.18
N GLN A 43 -6.42 5.49 4.15
CA GLN A 43 -7.45 6.38 4.71
C GLN A 43 -6.87 7.62 5.43
N TYR A 44 -5.58 7.61 5.74
CA TYR A 44 -4.84 8.72 6.35
C TYR A 44 -3.96 9.49 5.37
N LEU A 45 -3.96 9.09 4.09
CA LEU A 45 -3.35 9.86 3.01
C LEU A 45 -4.35 10.80 2.37
N ASN A 46 -3.84 11.82 1.69
CA ASN A 46 -4.69 12.63 0.82
C ASN A 46 -5.05 11.84 -0.43
N ALA A 47 -6.25 12.05 -0.96
CA ALA A 47 -6.68 11.41 -2.20
C ALA A 47 -5.75 11.72 -3.40
N SER A 48 -5.03 12.85 -3.37
CA SER A 48 -4.01 13.20 -4.37
C SER A 48 -2.76 12.31 -4.33
N ASP A 49 -2.51 11.65 -3.20
CA ASP A 49 -1.35 10.76 -3.02
C ASP A 49 -1.66 9.31 -3.46
N ILE A 50 -2.95 9.01 -3.70
CA ILE A 50 -3.45 7.70 -4.13
C ILE A 50 -3.61 7.74 -5.65
N VAL A 51 -2.85 6.90 -6.34
CA VAL A 51 -2.88 6.78 -7.81
C VAL A 51 -4.08 5.94 -8.24
N GLU A 52 -4.29 4.79 -7.57
CA GLU A 52 -5.31 3.82 -7.93
C GLU A 52 -5.66 2.96 -6.71
N LEU A 53 -6.90 2.48 -6.63
CA LEU A 53 -7.27 1.39 -5.73
C LEU A 53 -7.29 0.09 -6.53
N PHE A 54 -6.48 -0.86 -6.12
CA PHE A 54 -6.32 -2.13 -6.80
C PHE A 54 -6.85 -3.26 -5.92
N ASP A 55 -7.77 -4.07 -6.44
CA ASP A 55 -8.18 -5.28 -5.72
C ASP A 55 -7.12 -6.36 -5.92
N PHE A 56 -6.21 -6.46 -4.94
CA PHE A 56 -5.20 -7.50 -4.93
C PHE A 56 -5.88 -8.81 -4.58
N VAL A 57 -6.26 -9.58 -5.59
CA VAL A 57 -6.62 -10.98 -5.41
C VAL A 57 -5.33 -11.70 -5.03
N ARG A 58 -5.17 -11.99 -3.74
CA ARG A 58 -4.18 -12.97 -3.32
C ARG A 58 -4.59 -14.25 -4.03
N VAL A 59 -3.74 -14.74 -4.92
CA VAL A 59 -3.82 -16.13 -5.31
C VAL A 59 -3.36 -16.85 -4.05
N ASP A 60 -4.28 -17.09 -3.12
CA ASP A 60 -4.06 -18.13 -2.16
C ASP A 60 -3.86 -19.37 -3.03
N ASP A 61 -2.61 -19.82 -3.09
CA ASP A 61 -2.27 -21.14 -3.57
C ASP A 61 -2.92 -22.12 -2.58
N GLU A 62 -4.24 -22.28 -2.68
CA GLU A 62 -5.00 -23.41 -2.14
C GLU A 62 -4.82 -24.63 -3.05
N SER A 63 -3.65 -24.78 -3.68
CA SER A 63 -3.32 -25.98 -4.43
C SER A 63 -2.24 -26.77 -3.69
N GLU A 64 -2.67 -27.95 -3.25
CA GLU A 64 -1.87 -29.12 -2.90
C GLU A 64 -1.25 -29.15 -1.49
N ILE A 65 -1.99 -29.73 -0.52
CA ILE A 65 -1.81 -31.14 -0.07
C ILE A 65 -3.08 -31.70 0.58
#